data_AF-A0A0F6AT41-F1
#
_entry.id   AF-A0A0F6AT41-F1
#
_cell.length_a   1.000
_cell.length_b   1.000
_cell.length_c   1.000
_cell.angle_alpha   90.00
_cell.angle_beta   90.00
_cell.angle_gamma   90.00
#
_symmetry.space_group_name_H-M   'P 1'
#
loop_
_entity.id
_entity.type
_entity.pdbx_description
1 polymer ?
#
loop_
_entity_poly.entity_id
_entity_poly.type
_entity_poly.pdbx_seq_one_letter_code
_entity_poly.pdbx_strand_id
1 'polypeptide(L)'
;MRFSVFASSAVAAIVGFGGTLALIIAAAQVLGATQAETASWVTAICLAVAAASAWLSIRYRMPIIAAWSTPGLALIGASAGFTMAEAVGAFIVTALALIATGLIRQLSVLVSRIPASVASGMLAGVLLSFVIAAAKTVSIDPAFVLPLVALFFLIRLFNPSLAVIAVLVLGMAFALVTGRSPALPAPEISTLTLVWPQFHTGAMIGIAVPLYLVTMASQNLPGFAVLRASGYEPPTSACLRITGLFSLLSAPFGASTTNLAAISAALCTNPDAHPDHSKRWLTGPVYAAIMWSSHSSARRWLQSSPCCRQFSSHLSQGWP
;
A
#
# COMPACT_ATOMS: atom_id res chain seq x y z
N MET A 1 -1.38 12.34 22.60
CA MET A 1 -1.07 11.07 21.89
C MET A 1 0.40 10.78 22.05
N ARG A 2 0.81 9.51 22.21
CA ARG A 2 2.24 9.16 22.31
C ARG A 2 2.93 9.34 20.96
N PHE A 3 4.16 9.86 20.99
CA PHE A 3 4.98 10.04 19.79
C PHE A 3 5.23 8.72 19.05
N SER A 4 5.35 7.61 19.76
CA SER A 4 5.53 6.27 19.18
C SER A 4 4.41 5.84 18.23
N VAL A 5 3.15 6.21 18.53
CA VAL A 5 2.01 5.95 17.65
C VAL A 5 2.17 6.68 16.33
N PHE A 6 2.60 7.95 16.40
CA PHE A 6 2.87 8.75 15.22
C PHE A 6 4.04 8.19 14.41
N ALA A 7 5.15 7.87 15.09
CA ALA A 7 6.33 7.28 14.46
C ALA A 7 5.98 6.00 13.70
N SER A 8 5.34 5.03 14.34
CA SER A 8 4.97 3.75 13.70
C SER A 8 4.03 3.94 12.52
N SER A 9 3.01 4.81 12.65
CA SER A 9 2.10 5.11 11.53
C SER A 9 2.79 5.83 10.37
N ALA A 10 3.71 6.75 10.64
CA ALA A 10 4.49 7.45 9.62
C ALA A 10 5.41 6.48 8.87
N VAL A 11 6.10 5.60 9.59
CA VAL A 11 6.93 4.55 8.99
C VAL A 11 6.07 3.62 8.15
N ALA A 12 4.93 3.16 8.68
CA ALA A 12 4.01 2.30 7.95
C ALA A 12 3.50 2.95 6.66
N ALA A 13 3.21 4.25 6.68
CA ALA A 13 2.80 5.00 5.50
C ALA A 13 3.95 5.14 4.49
N ILE A 14 5.14 5.53 4.94
CA ILE A 14 6.29 5.74 4.06
C ILE A 14 6.75 4.43 3.42
N VAL A 15 6.81 3.33 4.18
CA VAL A 15 7.17 2.00 3.62
C VAL A 15 6.12 1.55 2.61
N GLY A 16 4.83 1.75 2.90
CA GLY A 16 3.75 1.44 1.95
C GLY A 16 3.84 2.26 0.67
N PHE A 17 4.02 3.58 0.80
CA PHE A 17 3.99 4.53 -0.31
C PHE A 17 5.27 4.51 -1.15
N GLY A 18 6.42 4.61 -0.49
CA GLY A 18 7.71 4.91 -1.11
C GLY A 18 8.19 3.84 -2.09
N GLY A 19 7.90 2.56 -1.82
CA GLY A 19 8.33 1.46 -2.68
C GLY A 19 7.35 1.09 -3.79
N THR A 20 6.07 1.44 -3.65
CA THR A 20 5.02 0.82 -4.49
C THR A 20 4.24 1.81 -5.35
N LEU A 21 4.46 3.11 -5.18
CA LEU A 21 3.89 4.13 -6.09
C LEU A 21 4.34 3.93 -7.53
N ALA A 22 5.61 3.57 -7.76
CA ALA A 22 6.14 3.29 -9.09
C ALA A 22 5.36 2.16 -9.81
N LEU A 23 4.85 1.18 -9.06
CA LEU A 23 4.01 0.12 -9.62
C LEU A 23 2.63 0.63 -10.04
N ILE A 24 2.07 1.64 -9.36
CA ILE A 24 0.83 2.29 -9.81
C ILE A 24 1.06 2.98 -11.15
N ILE A 25 2.17 3.71 -11.28
CA ILE A 25 2.51 4.43 -12.51
C ILE A 25 2.71 3.44 -13.67
N ALA A 26 3.48 2.37 -13.43
CA ALA A 26 3.69 1.33 -14.45
C ALA A 26 2.38 0.66 -14.87
N ALA A 27 1.53 0.29 -13.91
CA ALA A 27 0.20 -0.27 -14.19
C ALA A 27 -0.68 0.70 -14.99
N ALA A 28 -0.68 1.98 -14.62
CA ALA A 28 -1.45 3.02 -15.31
C ALA A 28 -0.98 3.21 -16.76
N GLN A 29 0.34 3.20 -17.00
CA GLN A 29 0.90 3.29 -18.35
C GLN A 29 0.51 2.10 -19.23
N VAL A 30 0.57 0.89 -18.69
CA VAL A 30 0.17 -0.34 -19.39
C VAL A 30 -1.29 -0.31 -19.82
N LEU A 31 -2.16 0.31 -19.01
CA LEU A 31 -3.58 0.50 -19.32
C LEU A 31 -3.86 1.71 -20.22
N GLY A 32 -2.83 2.45 -20.64
CA GLY A 32 -2.97 3.65 -21.45
C GLY A 32 -3.62 4.82 -20.71
N ALA A 33 -3.55 4.86 -19.38
CA ALA A 33 -4.13 5.92 -18.58
C ALA A 33 -3.42 7.26 -18.83
N THR A 34 -4.20 8.32 -18.96
CA THR A 34 -3.69 9.69 -19.03
C THR A 34 -3.02 10.10 -17.71
N GLN A 35 -2.24 11.18 -17.75
CA GLN A 35 -1.63 11.74 -16.55
C GLN A 35 -2.69 12.15 -15.50
N ALA A 36 -3.84 12.67 -15.96
CA ALA A 36 -4.96 13.05 -15.10
C ALA A 36 -5.59 11.84 -14.42
N GLU A 37 -5.79 10.74 -15.16
CA GLU A 37 -6.33 9.49 -14.60
C GLU A 37 -5.35 8.82 -13.64
N THR A 38 -4.05 8.83 -13.94
CA THR A 38 -3.02 8.29 -13.03
C THR A 38 -2.98 9.08 -11.71
N ALA A 39 -3.05 10.40 -11.80
CA ALA A 39 -3.17 11.28 -10.64
C ALA A 39 -4.45 11.04 -9.83
N SER A 40 -5.56 10.83 -10.53
CA SER A 40 -6.86 10.50 -9.94
C SER A 40 -6.80 9.16 -9.22
N TRP A 41 -6.18 8.13 -9.81
CA TRP A 41 -6.01 6.82 -9.21
C TRP A 41 -5.28 6.92 -7.88
N VAL A 42 -4.08 7.52 -7.86
CA VAL A 42 -3.28 7.65 -6.63
C VAL A 42 -4.05 8.46 -5.58
N THR A 43 -4.75 9.51 -5.99
CA THR A 43 -5.62 10.28 -5.08
C THR A 43 -6.73 9.44 -4.48
N ALA A 44 -7.52 8.77 -5.32
CA ALA A 44 -8.70 8.02 -4.90
C ALA A 44 -8.31 6.84 -4.00
N ILE A 45 -7.21 6.13 -4.31
CA ILE A 45 -6.73 5.02 -3.51
C ILE A 45 -6.19 5.48 -2.14
N CYS A 46 -5.54 6.64 -2.06
CA CYS A 46 -5.10 7.21 -0.79
C CYS A 46 -6.27 7.57 0.11
N LEU A 47 -7.31 8.20 -0.45
CA LEU A 47 -8.53 8.55 0.26
C LEU A 47 -9.27 7.29 0.75
N ALA A 48 -9.37 6.27 -0.12
CA ALA A 48 -9.98 4.98 0.21
C ALA A 48 -9.24 4.28 1.36
N VAL A 49 -7.90 4.22 1.28
CA VAL A 49 -7.04 3.64 2.33
C VAL A 49 -7.15 4.40 3.64
N ALA A 50 -7.14 5.74 3.59
CA ALA A 50 -7.29 6.58 4.76
C ALA A 50 -8.64 6.35 5.45
N ALA A 51 -9.73 6.41 4.69
CA ALA A 51 -11.07 6.22 5.21
C ALA A 51 -11.29 4.80 5.76
N ALA A 52 -10.84 3.76 5.04
CA ALA A 52 -10.94 2.38 5.49
C ALA A 52 -10.17 2.14 6.80
N SER A 53 -8.91 2.62 6.87
CA SER A 53 -8.05 2.44 8.05
C SER A 53 -8.60 3.17 9.27
N ALA A 54 -9.04 4.42 9.10
CA ALA A 54 -9.65 5.20 10.19
C ALA A 54 -10.93 4.53 10.69
N TRP A 55 -11.85 4.22 9.77
CA TRP A 55 -13.15 3.65 10.13
C TRP A 55 -13.01 2.31 10.85
N LEU A 56 -12.28 1.35 10.26
CA LEU A 56 -12.11 0.02 10.84
C LEU A 56 -11.38 0.10 12.18
N SER A 57 -10.35 0.93 12.29
CA SER A 57 -9.59 1.03 13.54
C SER A 57 -10.39 1.68 14.67
N ILE A 58 -11.15 2.74 14.40
CA ILE A 58 -12.00 3.42 15.39
C ILE A 58 -13.17 2.51 15.79
N ARG A 59 -13.84 1.89 14.81
CA ARG A 59 -15.06 1.10 15.06
C ARG A 59 -14.80 -0.16 15.86
N TYR A 60 -13.67 -0.83 15.60
CA TYR A 60 -13.33 -2.10 16.23
C TYR A 60 -12.28 -1.98 17.33
N ARG A 61 -11.74 -0.77 17.56
CA ARG A 61 -10.67 -0.53 18.54
C ARG A 61 -9.48 -1.46 18.36
N MET A 62 -9.12 -1.73 17.11
CA MET A 62 -7.98 -2.56 16.69
C MET A 62 -7.13 -1.78 15.67
N PRO A 63 -5.82 -2.00 15.57
CA PRO A 63 -4.96 -1.37 14.56
C PRO A 63 -5.15 -1.99 13.15
N ILE A 64 -6.34 -1.83 12.57
CA ILE A 64 -6.68 -2.39 11.25
C ILE A 64 -6.25 -1.39 10.17
N ILE A 65 -5.11 -1.68 9.53
CA ILE A 65 -4.49 -0.82 8.53
C ILE A 65 -4.78 -1.33 7.12
N ALA A 66 -5.33 -0.47 6.27
CA ALA A 66 -5.54 -0.73 4.86
C ALA A 66 -4.37 -0.23 3.99
N ALA A 67 -4.26 -0.79 2.79
CA ALA A 67 -3.40 -0.34 1.70
C ALA A 67 -3.99 -0.80 0.36
N TRP A 68 -3.24 -0.59 -0.72
CA TRP A 68 -3.52 -1.18 -2.02
C TRP A 68 -2.77 -2.51 -2.23
N SER A 69 -3.17 -3.25 -3.25
CA SER A 69 -2.58 -4.55 -3.56
C SER A 69 -1.30 -4.39 -4.37
N THR A 70 -0.13 -4.43 -3.72
CA THR A 70 1.17 -4.39 -4.42
C THR A 70 1.33 -5.48 -5.48
N PRO A 71 1.08 -6.78 -5.20
CA PRO A 71 1.13 -7.80 -6.24
C PRO A 71 -0.02 -7.66 -7.25
N GLY A 72 -1.14 -7.06 -6.87
CA GLY A 72 -2.19 -6.67 -7.81
C GLY A 72 -1.74 -5.61 -8.82
N LEU A 73 -0.97 -4.61 -8.39
CA LEU A 73 -0.38 -3.61 -9.30
C LEU A 73 0.65 -4.24 -10.24
N ALA A 74 1.49 -5.14 -9.73
CA ALA A 74 2.43 -5.88 -10.57
C ALA A 74 1.70 -6.75 -11.61
N LEU A 75 0.59 -7.39 -11.22
CA LEU A 75 -0.27 -8.15 -12.12
C LEU A 75 -0.86 -7.27 -13.23
N ILE A 76 -1.37 -6.09 -12.88
CA ILE A 76 -1.90 -5.14 -13.87
C ILE A 76 -0.78 -4.64 -14.79
N GLY A 77 0.39 -4.32 -14.25
CA GLY A 77 1.56 -3.92 -15.04
C GLY A 77 2.11 -5.02 -15.95
N ALA A 78 1.77 -6.28 -15.70
CA ALA A 78 2.09 -7.41 -16.57
C ALA A 78 0.94 -7.79 -17.52
N SER A 79 -0.23 -7.16 -17.38
CA SER A 79 -1.36 -7.38 -18.28
C SER A 79 -1.13 -6.67 -19.63
N ALA A 80 -1.77 -7.14 -20.70
CA ALA A 80 -1.63 -6.55 -22.02
C ALA A 80 -2.96 -6.55 -22.77
N GLY A 81 -3.16 -5.54 -23.62
CA GLY A 81 -4.33 -5.46 -24.51
C GLY A 81 -5.62 -4.99 -23.85
N PHE A 82 -5.55 -4.33 -22.69
CA PHE A 82 -6.71 -3.74 -22.01
C PHE A 82 -6.55 -2.24 -21.85
N THR A 83 -7.68 -1.52 -21.96
CA THR A 83 -7.75 -0.08 -21.74
C THR A 83 -8.05 0.26 -20.28
N MET A 84 -7.78 1.50 -19.88
CA MET A 84 -8.14 2.02 -18.55
C MET A 84 -9.63 1.88 -18.24
N ALA A 85 -10.52 2.09 -19.23
CA ALA A 85 -11.96 1.94 -19.06
C ALA A 85 -12.38 0.49 -18.78
N GLU A 86 -11.79 -0.48 -19.49
CA GLU A 86 -12.00 -1.91 -19.26
C GLU A 86 -11.44 -2.36 -17.90
N ALA A 87 -10.27 -1.84 -17.53
CA ALA A 87 -9.66 -2.10 -16.23
C ALA A 87 -10.51 -1.55 -15.08
N VAL A 88 -11.10 -0.36 -15.23
CA VAL A 88 -12.05 0.18 -14.24
C VAL A 88 -13.28 -0.71 -14.09
N GLY A 89 -13.82 -1.25 -15.19
CA GLY A 89 -14.85 -2.29 -15.13
C GLY A 89 -14.40 -3.51 -14.33
N ALA A 90 -13.17 -3.98 -14.57
CA ALA A 90 -12.59 -5.12 -13.85
C ALA A 90 -12.35 -4.82 -12.35
N PHE A 91 -11.96 -3.59 -12.00
CA PHE A 91 -11.78 -3.14 -10.62
C PHE A 91 -13.11 -3.12 -9.86
N ILE A 92 -14.19 -2.67 -10.51
CA ILE A 92 -15.54 -2.73 -9.96
C ILE A 92 -15.93 -4.19 -9.67
N VAL A 93 -15.73 -5.10 -10.63
CA VAL A 93 -16.05 -6.53 -10.42
C VAL A 93 -15.20 -7.15 -9.31
N THR A 94 -13.92 -6.79 -9.23
CA THR A 94 -13.03 -7.20 -8.13
C THR A 94 -13.55 -6.71 -6.78
N ALA A 95 -13.98 -5.44 -6.69
CA ALA A 95 -14.53 -4.86 -5.48
C ALA A 95 -15.83 -5.54 -5.06
N LEU A 96 -16.71 -5.84 -6.01
CA LEU A 96 -17.93 -6.62 -5.76
C LEU A 96 -17.61 -8.03 -5.27
N ALA A 97 -16.60 -8.69 -5.82
CA ALA A 97 -16.15 -10.00 -5.35
C ALA A 97 -15.62 -9.94 -3.90
N LEU A 98 -14.88 -8.90 -3.53
CA LEU A 98 -14.43 -8.67 -2.14
C LEU A 98 -15.62 -8.46 -1.19
N ILE A 99 -16.62 -7.67 -1.60
CA ILE A 99 -17.84 -7.44 -0.80
C ILE A 99 -18.63 -8.74 -0.65
N ALA A 100 -18.86 -9.48 -1.75
CA ALA A 100 -19.55 -10.76 -1.75
C ALA A 100 -18.87 -11.77 -0.82
N THR A 101 -17.55 -11.84 -0.87
CA THR A 101 -16.72 -12.66 0.01
C THR A 101 -16.90 -12.30 1.48
N GLY A 102 -17.00 -11.01 1.80
CA GLY A 102 -17.32 -10.55 3.15
C GLY A 102 -18.76 -10.83 3.59
N LEU A 103 -19.71 -11.03 2.66
CA LEU A 103 -21.08 -11.46 2.96
C LEU A 103 -21.19 -12.98 3.18
N ILE A 104 -20.33 -13.77 2.52
CA ILE A 104 -20.31 -15.23 2.65
C ILE A 104 -19.68 -15.62 3.99
N ARG A 105 -20.54 -16.02 4.95
CA ARG A 105 -20.13 -16.41 6.30
C ARG A 105 -19.16 -17.59 6.31
N GLN A 106 -19.31 -18.57 5.41
CA GLN A 106 -18.41 -19.74 5.39
C GLN A 106 -16.97 -19.37 5.05
N LEU A 107 -16.75 -18.42 4.12
CA LEU A 107 -15.41 -18.01 3.73
C LEU A 107 -14.74 -17.20 4.84
N SER A 108 -15.52 -16.32 5.50
CA SER A 108 -15.07 -15.63 6.71
C SER A 108 -14.68 -16.59 7.83
N VAL A 109 -15.42 -17.70 7.99
CA VAL A 109 -15.11 -18.77 8.95
C VAL A 109 -13.85 -19.54 8.53
N LEU A 110 -13.66 -19.84 7.25
CA LEU A 110 -12.47 -20.54 6.78
C LEU A 110 -11.21 -19.70 7.00
N VAL A 111 -11.29 -18.40 6.71
CA VAL A 111 -10.22 -17.44 7.04
C VAL A 111 -10.04 -17.32 8.56
N SER A 112 -11.11 -17.44 9.36
CA SER A 112 -11.03 -17.48 10.83
C SER A 112 -10.28 -18.70 11.38
N ARG A 113 -10.19 -19.79 10.62
CA ARG A 113 -9.53 -21.04 11.03
C ARG A 113 -8.04 -21.12 10.72
N ILE A 114 -7.44 -20.08 10.12
CA ILE A 114 -5.99 -20.06 9.86
C ILE A 114 -5.24 -20.18 11.20
N PRO A 115 -4.46 -21.26 11.42
CA PRO A 115 -3.72 -21.46 12.67
C PRO A 115 -2.68 -20.37 12.90
N ALA A 116 -2.38 -20.08 14.17
CA ALA A 116 -1.37 -19.08 14.53
C ALA A 116 0.02 -19.40 13.94
N SER A 117 0.38 -20.69 13.80
CA SER A 117 1.63 -21.12 13.17
C SER A 117 1.71 -20.72 11.69
N VAL A 118 0.61 -20.91 10.94
CA VAL A 118 0.50 -20.48 9.55
C VAL A 118 0.55 -18.97 9.46
N ALA A 119 -0.17 -18.26 10.34
CA ALA A 119 -0.16 -16.81 10.40
C ALA A 119 1.25 -16.23 10.62
N SER A 120 2.01 -16.80 11.57
CA SER A 120 3.40 -16.44 11.82
C SER A 120 4.31 -16.78 10.64
N GLY A 121 4.10 -17.92 9.98
CA GLY A 121 4.81 -18.29 8.76
C GLY A 121 4.57 -17.33 7.59
N MET A 122 3.32 -16.88 7.41
CA MET A 122 2.97 -15.86 6.42
C MET A 122 3.67 -14.53 6.72
N LEU A 123 3.66 -14.09 7.99
CA LEU A 123 4.38 -12.88 8.41
C LEU A 123 5.90 -13.02 8.15
N ALA A 124 6.49 -14.16 8.48
CA ALA A 124 7.91 -14.42 8.24
C ALA A 124 8.26 -14.37 6.75
N GLY A 125 7.48 -15.01 5.88
CA GLY A 125 7.71 -14.98 4.43
C GLY A 125 7.61 -13.57 3.83
N VAL A 126 6.61 -12.80 4.26
CA VAL A 126 6.46 -11.39 3.85
C VAL A 126 7.67 -10.57 4.31
N LEU A 127 8.06 -10.66 5.59
CA LEU A 127 9.19 -9.90 6.13
C LEU A 127 10.53 -10.32 5.49
N LEU A 128 10.74 -11.62 5.22
CA LEU A 128 11.96 -12.12 4.59
C LEU A 128 12.18 -11.50 3.21
N SER A 129 11.11 -11.34 2.43
CA SER A 129 11.19 -10.72 1.09
C SER A 129 11.67 -9.27 1.18
N PHE A 130 11.22 -8.52 2.20
CA PHE A 130 11.70 -7.16 2.47
C PHE A 130 13.16 -7.13 2.90
N VAL A 131 13.59 -8.04 3.77
CA VAL A 131 14.98 -8.13 4.23
C VAL A 131 15.92 -8.45 3.06
N ILE A 132 15.55 -9.40 2.20
CA ILE A 132 16.33 -9.75 1.02
C ILE A 132 16.40 -8.58 0.04
N ALA A 133 15.29 -7.87 -0.19
CA ALA A 133 15.27 -6.68 -1.04
C ALA A 133 16.21 -5.58 -0.50
N ALA A 134 16.18 -5.32 0.80
CA ALA A 134 17.08 -4.36 1.45
C ALA A 134 18.56 -4.81 1.41
N ALA A 135 18.84 -6.12 1.52
CA ALA A 135 20.21 -6.62 1.39
C ALA A 135 20.75 -6.42 -0.04
N LYS A 136 19.92 -6.62 -1.06
CA LYS A 136 20.30 -6.41 -2.46
C LYS A 136 20.66 -4.96 -2.78
N THR A 137 20.05 -3.98 -2.10
CA THR A 137 20.37 -2.55 -2.33
C THR A 137 21.74 -2.16 -1.76
N VAL A 138 22.25 -2.87 -0.75
CA VAL A 138 23.61 -2.65 -0.22
C VAL A 138 24.68 -2.86 -1.28
N SER A 139 24.52 -3.86 -2.15
CA SER A 139 25.46 -4.13 -3.25
C SER A 139 25.42 -3.07 -4.34
N ILE A 140 24.33 -2.31 -4.45
CA ILE A 140 24.14 -1.27 -5.48
C ILE A 140 24.72 0.07 -5.00
N ASP A 141 24.44 0.47 -3.75
CA ASP A 141 24.93 1.72 -3.17
C ASP A 141 25.32 1.55 -1.69
N PRO A 142 26.49 0.94 -1.41
CA PRO A 142 26.91 0.67 -0.04
C PRO A 142 27.18 1.95 0.75
N ALA A 143 27.67 3.00 0.09
CA ALA A 143 27.98 4.28 0.72
C ALA A 143 26.72 4.99 1.24
N PHE A 144 25.56 4.77 0.62
CA PHE A 144 24.29 5.28 1.11
C PHE A 144 23.65 4.37 2.15
N VAL A 145 23.61 3.05 1.90
CA VAL A 145 22.82 2.13 2.73
C VAL A 145 23.52 1.80 4.05
N LEU A 146 24.84 1.55 4.06
CA LEU A 146 25.55 1.13 5.29
C LEU A 146 25.50 2.18 6.41
N PRO A 147 25.68 3.50 6.15
CA PRO A 147 25.56 4.50 7.21
C PRO A 147 24.15 4.59 7.79
N LEU A 148 23.11 4.44 6.97
CA LEU A 148 21.72 4.44 7.42
C LEU A 148 21.42 3.22 8.29
N VAL A 149 21.94 2.04 7.91
CA VAL A 149 21.81 0.82 8.73
C VAL A 149 22.56 0.96 10.04
N ALA A 150 23.79 1.48 10.03
CA ALA A 150 24.56 1.71 11.25
C ALA A 150 23.85 2.70 12.19
N LEU A 151 23.37 3.82 11.65
CA LEU A 151 22.57 4.81 12.37
C LEU A 151 21.33 4.18 13.00
N PHE A 152 20.59 3.36 12.25
CA PHE A 152 19.42 2.66 12.74
C PHE A 152 19.75 1.85 13.99
N PHE A 153 20.79 1.00 13.92
CA PHE A 153 21.17 0.16 15.06
C PHE A 153 21.66 0.99 16.25
N LEU A 154 22.47 2.03 16.01
CA LEU A 154 22.96 2.90 17.07
C LEU A 154 21.82 3.58 17.84
N ILE A 155 20.84 4.16 17.14
CA ILE A 155 19.72 4.85 17.79
C ILE A 155 18.76 3.84 18.41
N ARG A 156 18.58 2.67 17.78
CA ARG A 156 17.69 1.61 18.29
C ARG A 156 18.11 1.08 19.66
N LEU A 157 19.40 1.15 20.02
CA LEU A 157 19.90 0.79 21.35
C LEU A 157 19.29 1.67 22.47
N PHE A 158 18.94 2.91 22.17
CA PHE A 158 18.41 3.86 23.15
C PHE A 158 16.91 4.09 22.99
N ASN A 159 16.44 4.22 21.74
CA ASN A 159 15.05 4.51 21.43
C ASN A 159 14.64 3.92 20.06
N PRO A 160 13.97 2.75 20.05
CA PRO A 160 13.52 2.09 18.83
C PRO A 160 12.61 2.94 17.93
N SER A 161 11.77 3.80 18.52
CA SER A 161 10.87 4.68 17.77
C SER A 161 11.61 5.80 17.02
N LEU A 162 12.69 6.34 17.61
CA LEU A 162 13.49 7.39 16.99
C LEU A 162 14.41 6.85 15.89
N ALA A 163 14.82 5.59 15.98
CA ALA A 163 15.72 4.96 15.02
C ALA A 163 15.19 5.06 13.58
N VAL A 164 13.90 4.76 13.39
CA VAL A 164 13.32 4.78 12.04
C VAL A 164 13.18 6.21 11.50
N ILE A 165 12.79 7.16 12.36
CA ILE A 165 12.65 8.57 11.96
C ILE A 165 14.01 9.16 11.59
N ALA A 166 15.05 8.88 12.37
CA ALA A 166 16.40 9.35 12.11
C ALA A 166 16.92 8.85 10.76
N VAL A 167 16.70 7.56 10.45
CA VAL A 167 17.05 6.97 9.15
C VAL A 167 16.31 7.66 8.00
N LEU A 168 15.01 7.92 8.16
CA LEU A 168 14.21 8.61 7.15
C LEU A 168 14.71 10.05 6.90
N VAL A 169 14.95 10.81 7.98
CA VAL A 169 15.41 12.20 7.88
C VAL A 169 16.79 12.26 7.26
N LEU A 170 17.74 11.44 7.71
CA LEU A 170 19.09 11.44 7.17
C LEU A 170 19.15 10.85 5.77
N GLY A 171 18.35 9.84 5.45
CA GLY A 171 18.24 9.31 4.09
C GLY A 171 17.69 10.37 3.12
N MET A 172 16.68 11.14 3.54
CA MET A 172 16.13 12.25 2.76
C MET A 172 17.13 13.40 2.62
N ALA A 173 17.79 13.80 3.70
CA ALA A 173 18.82 14.85 3.68
C ALA A 173 19.98 14.46 2.75
N PHE A 174 20.45 13.22 2.83
CA PHE A 174 21.49 12.70 1.95
C PHE A 174 21.03 12.72 0.48
N ALA A 175 19.80 12.28 0.19
CA ALA A 175 19.26 12.32 -1.16
C ALA A 175 19.17 13.75 -1.73
N LEU A 176 18.78 14.72 -0.90
CA LEU A 176 18.73 16.15 -1.29
C LEU A 176 20.15 16.70 -1.56
N VAL A 177 21.10 16.47 -0.65
CA VAL A 177 22.48 16.97 -0.76
C VAL A 177 23.22 16.34 -1.94
N THR A 178 22.96 15.07 -2.24
CA THR A 178 23.57 14.37 -3.38
C THR A 178 22.87 14.63 -4.71
N GLY A 179 21.86 15.51 -4.75
CA GLY A 179 21.11 15.81 -5.97
C GLY A 179 20.29 14.63 -6.50
N ARG A 180 20.04 13.61 -5.68
CA ARG A 180 19.26 12.41 -6.00
C ARG A 180 17.75 12.62 -5.82
N SER A 181 17.35 13.78 -5.32
CA SER A 181 15.94 14.17 -5.23
C SER A 181 15.44 14.73 -6.57
N PRO A 182 14.34 14.20 -7.13
CA PRO A 182 13.60 14.89 -8.18
C PRO A 182 13.19 16.28 -7.69
N ALA A 183 13.17 17.29 -8.58
CA ALA A 183 12.72 18.63 -8.23
C ALA A 183 11.28 18.59 -7.66
N LEU A 184 11.03 19.32 -6.57
CA LEU A 184 9.69 19.47 -6.00
C LEU A 184 8.89 20.42 -6.90
N PRO A 185 7.82 19.97 -7.59
CA PRO A 185 7.01 20.87 -8.39
C PRO A 185 6.11 21.74 -7.52
N ALA A 186 5.58 22.80 -8.14
CA ALA A 186 4.71 23.77 -7.48
C ALA A 186 3.43 23.13 -6.90
N PRO A 187 2.80 23.75 -5.89
CA PRO A 187 1.57 23.24 -5.29
C PRO A 187 0.41 23.28 -6.29
N GLU A 188 -0.07 22.11 -6.73
CA GLU A 188 -1.31 21.97 -7.49
C GLU A 188 -2.30 21.03 -6.77
N ILE A 189 -3.59 21.32 -6.91
CA ILE A 189 -4.67 20.54 -6.30
C ILE A 189 -4.89 19.26 -7.13
N SER A 190 -4.77 18.10 -6.46
CA SER A 190 -5.10 16.81 -7.07
C SER A 190 -6.60 16.75 -7.43
N THR A 191 -6.94 16.71 -8.73
CA THR A 191 -8.32 16.48 -9.19
C THR A 191 -8.70 15.00 -9.21
N LEU A 192 -9.99 14.71 -9.05
CA LEU A 192 -10.56 13.39 -9.31
C LEU A 192 -11.11 13.39 -10.74
N THR A 193 -10.64 12.46 -11.56
CA THR A 193 -11.10 12.27 -12.93
C THR A 193 -11.94 11.02 -12.98
N LEU A 194 -13.19 11.16 -13.42
CA LEU A 194 -14.09 10.03 -13.56
C LEU A 194 -13.78 9.30 -14.88
N VAL A 195 -13.56 8.00 -14.79
CA VAL A 195 -13.40 7.09 -15.93
C VAL A 195 -14.67 6.24 -16.01
N TRP A 196 -15.39 6.32 -17.13
CA TRP A 196 -16.57 5.49 -17.32
C TRP A 196 -16.16 4.02 -17.53
N PRO A 197 -16.66 3.07 -16.71
CA PRO A 197 -16.34 1.66 -16.85
C PRO A 197 -16.83 1.09 -18.17
N GLN A 198 -16.02 0.25 -18.79
CA GLN A 198 -16.42 -0.66 -19.85
C GLN A 198 -16.34 -2.10 -19.33
N PHE A 199 -17.43 -2.85 -19.45
CA PHE A 199 -17.46 -4.24 -19.03
C PHE A 199 -17.12 -5.14 -20.21
N HIS A 200 -15.88 -5.61 -20.24
CA HIS A 200 -15.39 -6.54 -21.25
C HIS A 200 -15.01 -7.87 -20.61
N THR A 201 -15.49 -8.98 -21.18
CA THR A 201 -15.27 -10.33 -20.64
C THR A 201 -13.77 -10.67 -20.53
N GLY A 202 -12.96 -10.23 -21.50
CA GLY A 202 -11.51 -10.41 -21.47
C GLY A 202 -10.88 -9.74 -20.24
N ALA A 203 -11.29 -8.52 -19.89
CA ALA A 203 -10.79 -7.81 -18.71
C ALA A 203 -11.31 -8.43 -17.39
N MET A 204 -12.51 -9.01 -17.38
CA MET A 204 -13.01 -9.73 -16.20
C MET A 204 -12.16 -10.97 -15.89
N ILE A 205 -11.81 -11.74 -16.93
CA ILE A 205 -11.02 -12.97 -16.79
C ILE A 205 -9.53 -12.64 -16.61
N GLY A 206 -9.01 -11.67 -17.36
CA GLY A 206 -7.58 -11.32 -17.40
C GLY A 206 -7.13 -10.39 -16.27
N ILE A 207 -8.02 -9.55 -15.73
CA ILE A 207 -7.72 -8.60 -14.66
C ILE A 207 -8.54 -8.91 -13.42
N ALA A 208 -9.87 -8.93 -13.48
CA ALA A 208 -10.69 -8.93 -12.26
C ALA A 208 -10.50 -10.18 -11.40
N VAL A 209 -10.58 -11.37 -12.02
CA VAL A 209 -10.42 -12.64 -11.30
C VAL A 209 -9.00 -12.78 -10.71
N PRO A 210 -7.91 -12.59 -11.49
CA PRO A 210 -6.55 -12.67 -10.94
C PRO A 210 -6.27 -11.61 -9.87
N LEU A 211 -6.75 -10.37 -10.08
CA LEU A 211 -6.60 -9.28 -9.12
C LEU A 211 -7.30 -9.59 -7.80
N TYR A 212 -8.51 -10.15 -7.84
CA TYR A 212 -9.21 -10.62 -6.65
C TYR A 212 -8.42 -11.71 -5.91
N LEU A 213 -7.99 -12.75 -6.64
CA LEU A 213 -7.28 -13.89 -6.06
C LEU A 213 -5.95 -13.48 -5.41
N VAL A 214 -5.14 -12.68 -6.11
CA VAL A 214 -3.85 -12.22 -5.59
C VAL A 214 -4.03 -11.27 -4.41
N THR A 215 -5.06 -10.41 -4.44
CA THR A 215 -5.37 -9.51 -3.33
C THR A 215 -5.83 -10.29 -2.10
N MET A 216 -6.65 -11.32 -2.27
CA MET A 216 -7.05 -12.19 -1.16
C MET A 216 -5.84 -12.93 -0.59
N ALA A 217 -5.10 -13.64 -1.44
CA ALA A 217 -4.01 -14.52 -1.04
C ALA A 217 -2.82 -13.78 -0.42
N SER A 218 -2.40 -12.66 -1.02
CA SER A 218 -1.17 -11.96 -0.65
C SER A 218 -1.36 -10.77 0.28
N GLN A 219 -2.58 -10.21 0.39
CA GLN A 219 -2.82 -9.02 1.20
C GLN A 219 -3.82 -9.29 2.33
N ASN A 220 -5.05 -9.68 2.01
CA ASN A 220 -6.09 -9.83 3.03
C ASN A 220 -5.79 -10.97 4.00
N LEU A 221 -5.46 -12.17 3.52
CA LEU A 221 -5.14 -13.31 4.39
C LEU A 221 -3.92 -13.04 5.29
N PRO A 222 -2.77 -12.56 4.76
CA PRO A 222 -1.65 -12.13 5.60
C PRO A 222 -2.03 -11.02 6.58
N GLY A 223 -2.81 -10.02 6.16
CA GLY A 223 -3.26 -8.94 7.04
C GLY A 223 -4.05 -9.45 8.25
N PHE A 224 -4.96 -10.40 8.05
CA PHE A 224 -5.66 -11.07 9.15
C PHE A 224 -4.74 -11.90 10.02
N ALA A 225 -3.82 -12.64 9.42
CA ALA A 225 -2.82 -13.43 10.12
C ALA A 225 -1.96 -12.56 11.06
N VAL A 226 -1.48 -11.40 10.60
CA VAL A 226 -0.69 -10.46 11.40
C VAL A 226 -1.47 -9.95 12.61
N LEU A 227 -2.74 -9.57 12.42
CA LEU A 227 -3.58 -9.12 13.52
C LEU A 227 -3.76 -10.24 14.57
N ARG A 228 -3.97 -11.49 14.15
CA ARG A 228 -4.08 -12.63 15.08
C ARG A 228 -2.78 -12.98 15.79
N ALA A 229 -1.67 -12.99 15.06
CA ALA A 229 -0.34 -13.19 15.65
C ALA A 229 -0.02 -12.10 16.69
N SER A 230 -0.63 -10.93 16.55
CA SER A 230 -0.54 -9.80 17.50
C SER A 230 -1.60 -9.83 18.61
N GLY A 231 -2.38 -10.91 18.72
CA GLY A 231 -3.39 -11.10 19.77
C GLY A 231 -4.71 -10.39 19.55
N TYR A 232 -5.04 -9.98 18.32
CA TYR A 232 -6.34 -9.40 17.97
C TYR A 232 -7.23 -10.41 17.24
N GLU A 233 -8.54 -10.29 17.41
CA GLU A 233 -9.54 -11.06 16.67
C GLU A 233 -10.23 -10.16 15.62
N PRO A 234 -9.65 -10.01 14.42
CA PRO A 234 -10.20 -9.09 13.44
C PRO A 234 -11.56 -9.57 12.89
N PRO A 235 -12.55 -8.68 12.72
CA PRO A 235 -13.84 -9.00 12.12
C PRO A 235 -13.70 -9.17 10.60
N THR A 236 -13.27 -10.35 10.16
CA THR A 236 -12.90 -10.65 8.76
C THR A 236 -13.96 -10.21 7.75
N SER A 237 -15.22 -10.58 7.99
CA SER A 237 -16.37 -10.18 7.16
C SER A 237 -16.52 -8.65 7.04
N ALA A 238 -16.34 -7.91 8.13
CA ALA A 238 -16.48 -6.45 8.10
C ALA A 238 -15.30 -5.79 7.40
N CYS A 239 -14.07 -6.26 7.63
CA CYS A 239 -12.90 -5.77 6.94
C CYS A 239 -13.06 -5.90 5.42
N LEU A 240 -13.42 -7.10 4.92
CA LEU A 240 -13.59 -7.35 3.48
C LEU A 240 -14.70 -6.50 2.86
N ARG A 241 -15.84 -6.34 3.56
CA ARG A 241 -16.94 -5.48 3.10
C ARG A 241 -16.54 -4.02 3.04
N ILE A 242 -15.86 -3.49 4.06
CA ILE A 242 -15.47 -2.08 4.11
C ILE A 242 -14.36 -1.79 3.11
N THR A 243 -13.32 -2.63 3.03
CA THR A 243 -12.25 -2.43 2.04
C THR A 243 -12.77 -2.64 0.61
N GLY A 244 -13.67 -3.60 0.40
CA GLY A 244 -14.38 -3.79 -0.87
C GLY A 244 -15.27 -2.60 -1.24
N LEU A 245 -16.01 -2.03 -0.28
CA LEU A 245 -16.82 -0.83 -0.49
C LEU A 245 -15.95 0.36 -0.89
N PHE A 246 -14.85 0.63 -0.17
CA PHE A 246 -13.94 1.70 -0.55
C PHE A 246 -13.24 1.44 -1.88
N SER A 247 -12.99 0.19 -2.25
CA SER A 247 -12.52 -0.18 -3.61
C SER A 247 -13.59 0.15 -4.65
N LEU A 248 -14.86 -0.19 -4.40
CA LEU A 248 -15.96 0.06 -5.32
C LEU A 248 -16.19 1.56 -5.53
N LEU A 249 -16.10 2.35 -4.45
CA LEU A 249 -16.25 3.81 -4.52
C LEU A 249 -15.08 4.50 -5.21
N SER A 250 -13.86 3.94 -5.09
CA SER A 250 -12.66 4.52 -5.69
C SER A 250 -12.38 4.02 -7.12
N ALA A 251 -12.96 2.89 -7.54
CA ALA A 251 -12.76 2.31 -8.87
C ALA A 251 -13.12 3.25 -10.03
N PRO A 252 -14.24 3.99 -10.04
CA PRO A 252 -14.56 4.95 -11.10
C PRO A 252 -13.56 6.09 -11.24
N PHE A 253 -12.69 6.30 -10.24
CA PHE A 253 -11.61 7.28 -10.27
C PHE A 253 -10.26 6.66 -10.65
N GLY A 254 -10.27 5.40 -11.11
CA GLY A 254 -9.13 4.63 -11.56
C GLY A 254 -8.50 3.73 -10.50
N ALA A 255 -8.94 3.78 -9.24
CA ALA A 255 -8.27 3.02 -8.18
C ALA A 255 -8.53 1.51 -8.26
N SER A 256 -7.47 0.71 -8.25
CA SER A 256 -7.58 -0.75 -8.39
C SER A 256 -8.25 -1.46 -7.22
N THR A 257 -7.58 -1.55 -6.07
CA THR A 257 -8.12 -2.24 -4.88
C THR A 257 -7.61 -1.61 -3.59
N THR A 258 -8.51 -1.55 -2.62
CA THR A 258 -8.21 -1.29 -1.20
C THR A 258 -8.36 -2.62 -0.44
N ASN A 259 -7.38 -2.96 0.39
CA ASN A 259 -7.27 -4.24 1.11
C ASN A 259 -6.47 -4.05 2.39
N LEU A 260 -6.28 -5.10 3.19
CA LEU A 260 -5.44 -5.04 4.38
C LEU A 260 -3.94 -5.03 4.02
N ALA A 261 -3.16 -4.25 4.77
CA ALA A 261 -1.70 -4.26 4.65
C ALA A 261 -1.06 -5.07 5.77
N ALA A 262 -0.47 -6.23 5.44
CA ALA A 262 0.21 -7.06 6.41
C ALA A 262 1.43 -6.36 7.04
N ILE A 263 2.27 -5.71 6.23
CA ILE A 263 3.50 -5.05 6.72
C ILE A 263 3.16 -3.84 7.59
N SER A 264 2.29 -2.96 7.08
CA SER A 264 1.83 -1.78 7.83
C SER A 264 1.11 -2.17 9.10
N ALA A 265 0.27 -3.23 9.07
CA ALA A 265 -0.34 -3.77 10.28
C ALA A 265 0.71 -4.29 11.27
N ALA A 266 1.76 -5.00 10.83
CA ALA A 266 2.81 -5.50 11.71
C ALA A 266 3.56 -4.37 12.43
N LEU A 267 3.82 -3.26 11.73
CA LEU A 267 4.43 -2.07 12.31
C LEU A 267 3.50 -1.37 13.31
N CYS A 268 2.21 -1.28 12.99
CA CYS A 268 1.20 -0.60 13.81
C CYS A 268 0.69 -1.45 14.99
N THR A 269 0.90 -2.76 14.97
CA THR A 269 0.51 -3.71 16.03
C THR A 269 1.63 -3.98 17.03
N ASN A 270 2.86 -3.55 16.75
CA ASN A 270 4.03 -3.80 17.58
C ASN A 270 3.91 -3.12 18.97
N PRO A 271 4.42 -3.73 20.06
CA PRO A 271 4.58 -3.07 21.37
C PRO A 271 5.27 -1.70 21.32
N ASP A 272 6.20 -1.50 20.39
CA ASP A 272 6.88 -0.23 20.16
C ASP A 272 5.91 0.88 19.71
N ALA A 273 4.81 0.55 19.02
CA ALA A 273 3.81 1.54 18.60
C ALA A 273 3.04 2.09 19.82
N HIS A 274 2.61 1.20 20.71
CA HIS A 274 2.04 1.56 22.01
C HIS A 274 2.14 0.37 22.98
N PRO A 275 2.64 0.55 24.21
CA PRO A 275 2.81 -0.57 25.15
C PRO A 275 1.47 -1.17 25.59
N ASP A 276 0.46 -0.33 25.81
CA ASP A 276 -0.92 -0.77 26.05
C ASP A 276 -1.54 -1.28 24.73
N HIS A 277 -1.82 -2.58 24.69
CA HIS A 277 -2.42 -3.30 23.56
C HIS A 277 -3.78 -2.70 23.15
N SER A 278 -4.60 -2.28 24.12
CA SER A 278 -5.93 -1.73 23.89
C SER A 278 -5.94 -0.33 23.25
N LYS A 279 -4.77 0.31 23.12
CA LYS A 279 -4.61 1.66 22.55
C LYS A 279 -3.89 1.69 21.21
N ARG A 280 -3.42 0.54 20.70
CA ARG A 280 -2.71 0.49 19.40
C ARG A 280 -3.59 0.90 18.21
N TRP A 281 -4.92 0.83 18.34
CA TRP A 281 -5.87 1.31 17.32
C TRP A 281 -5.69 2.78 16.94
N LEU A 282 -5.07 3.59 17.80
CA LEU A 282 -4.72 4.99 17.50
C LEU A 282 -3.79 5.12 16.29
N THR A 283 -3.07 4.07 15.92
CA THR A 283 -2.25 4.05 14.71
C THR A 283 -3.08 4.16 13.43
N GLY A 284 -4.33 3.69 13.43
CA GLY A 284 -5.24 3.76 12.28
C GLY A 284 -5.60 5.20 11.88
N PRO A 285 -6.16 6.02 12.79
CA PRO A 285 -6.45 7.43 12.50
C PRO A 285 -5.21 8.25 12.14
N VAL A 286 -4.06 7.98 12.77
CA VAL A 286 -2.82 8.71 12.41
C VAL A 286 -2.34 8.31 11.02
N TYR A 287 -2.32 7.01 10.72
CA TYR A 287 -1.99 6.52 9.39
C TYR A 287 -2.94 7.09 8.33
N ALA A 288 -4.24 7.17 8.64
CA ALA A 288 -5.24 7.79 7.79
C ALA A 288 -4.99 9.28 7.57
N ALA A 289 -4.63 10.04 8.59
CA ALA A 289 -4.28 11.46 8.44
C ALA A 289 -3.05 11.65 7.54
N ILE A 290 -2.05 10.78 7.67
CA ILE A 290 -0.86 10.80 6.83
C ILE A 290 -1.22 10.47 5.37
N MET A 291 -2.01 9.42 5.15
CA MET A 291 -2.48 9.04 3.80
C MET A 291 -3.39 10.10 3.17
N TRP A 292 -4.25 10.73 3.97
CA TRP A 292 -5.09 11.85 3.53
C TRP A 292 -4.24 13.03 3.06
N SER A 293 -3.23 13.42 3.86
CA SER A 293 -2.31 14.49 3.47
C SER A 293 -1.53 14.13 2.20
N SER A 294 -1.23 12.85 2.00
CA SER A 294 -0.47 12.34 0.85
C SER A 294 -1.25 12.38 -0.46
N HIS A 295 -2.59 12.40 -0.46
CA HIS A 295 -3.40 12.57 -1.69
C HIS A 295 -3.03 13.86 -2.42
N SER A 296 -2.80 14.95 -1.68
CA SER A 296 -2.39 16.22 -2.26
C SER A 296 -0.98 16.16 -2.89
N SER A 297 -0.19 15.13 -2.60
CA SER A 297 1.16 14.87 -3.14
C SER A 297 1.19 13.99 -4.38
N ALA A 298 0.07 13.33 -4.73
CA ALA A 298 -0.01 12.38 -5.83
C ALA A 298 0.30 13.00 -7.21
N ARG A 299 -0.31 14.15 -7.54
CA ARG A 299 0.03 14.92 -8.75
C ARG A 299 1.45 15.47 -8.73
N ARG A 300 1.91 15.86 -7.54
CA ARG A 300 3.24 16.44 -7.33
C ARG A 300 4.37 15.50 -7.76
N TRP A 301 4.19 14.19 -7.67
CA TRP A 301 5.24 13.25 -8.08
C TRP A 301 5.21 12.88 -9.57
N LEU A 302 4.00 12.86 -10.15
CA LEU A 302 3.75 12.45 -11.54
C LEU A 302 4.20 13.48 -12.58
N GLN A 303 4.18 14.78 -12.24
CA GLN A 303 4.60 15.85 -13.16
C GLN A 303 6.12 16.12 -13.15
N SER A 304 6.82 15.86 -12.04
CA SER A 304 8.23 16.23 -11.88
C SER A 304 9.23 15.10 -12.13
N SER A 305 8.79 13.86 -12.32
CA SER A 305 9.71 12.73 -12.54
C SER A 305 10.34 12.80 -13.94
N PRO A 306 11.64 13.11 -14.10
CA PRO A 306 12.34 12.86 -15.37
C PRO A 306 12.27 11.38 -15.75
N CYS A 307 12.01 10.49 -14.78
CA CYS A 307 11.68 9.08 -14.99
C CYS A 307 10.53 8.88 -15.99
N CYS A 308 9.48 9.71 -16.01
CA CYS A 308 8.43 9.62 -17.03
C CYS A 308 8.92 9.93 -18.46
N ARG A 309 9.99 10.74 -18.61
CA ARG A 309 10.62 11.00 -19.92
C ARG A 309 11.74 9.99 -20.25
N GLN A 310 12.45 9.50 -19.24
CA GLN A 310 13.64 8.67 -19.38
C GLN A 310 13.31 7.15 -19.45
N PHE A 311 12.20 6.71 -18.87
CA PHE A 311 11.67 5.36 -19.08
C PHE A 311 11.04 5.19 -20.48
N SER A 312 10.47 6.26 -21.05
CA SER A 312 10.03 6.30 -22.45
C SER A 312 11.20 6.07 -23.43
N SER A 313 12.40 6.62 -23.13
CA SER A 313 13.61 6.36 -23.92
C SER A 313 14.26 4.99 -23.67
N HIS A 314 14.02 4.34 -22.53
CA HIS A 314 14.55 3.00 -22.24
C HIS A 314 13.62 1.86 -22.70
N LEU A 315 12.32 2.11 -22.90
CA LEU A 315 11.40 1.13 -23.48
C LEU A 315 11.41 1.14 -25.03
N SER A 316 11.88 2.22 -25.67
CA SER A 316 12.14 2.26 -27.11
C SER A 316 13.45 1.58 -27.53
N GLN A 317 14.33 1.28 -26.56
CA GLN A 317 15.48 0.40 -26.74
C GLN A 317 15.10 -0.96 -26.19
N GLY A 318 14.66 -1.86 -27.06
CA GLY A 318 14.30 -3.23 -26.69
C GLY A 318 15.35 -3.87 -25.76
N TRP A 319 14.87 -4.51 -24.69
CA TRP A 319 15.72 -5.36 -23.87
C TRP A 319 16.25 -6.51 -24.75
N PRO A 320 17.55 -6.86 -24.69
CA PRO A 320 18.07 -8.09 -25.30
C PRO A 320 17.45 -9.35 -24.67
#